data_AF-A0A7C1M583-F1
#
_entry.id   AF-A0A7C1M583-F1
#
_cell.length_a   1.000
_cell.length_b   1.000
_cell.length_c   1.000
_cell.angle_alpha   90.00
_cell.angle_beta   90.00
_cell.angle_gamma   90.00
#
_symmetry.space_group_name_H-M   'P 1'
#
loop_
_entity.id
_entity.type
_entity.pdbx_description
1 polymer ?
#
loop_
_entity_poly.entity_id
_entity_poly.type
_entity_poly.pdbx_seq_one_letter_code
_entity_poly.pdbx_strand_id
1 'polypeptide(L)'
;MNTNSHSEDMKAIRKIMEESSRFLSLNGLSGIFAGFFAICGSIMAAIAIQKSQTAEIKSLGLILLLDALIVLSAALGISVYLSLRKASRMDLKIWTSTTRRMLMNLLIPLFTAAILILAFYLDGNYDYIIPSMLVFYGLALVGAGKFTFGEIQYLGMFEILTGIFAFFFP
;
A
#
# COMPACT_ATOMS: atom_id res chain seq x y z
N MET A 1 34.18 39.93 -3.24
CA MET A 1 33.51 38.82 -3.94
C MET A 1 32.92 37.88 -2.90
N ASN A 2 31.58 37.83 -2.78
CA ASN A 2 30.87 37.03 -1.78
C ASN A 2 30.91 35.53 -2.15
N THR A 3 31.75 34.75 -1.49
CA THR A 3 31.84 33.28 -1.64
C THR A 3 30.59 32.54 -1.14
N ASN A 4 29.69 33.22 -0.42
CA ASN A 4 28.43 32.65 0.06
C ASN A 4 27.45 32.30 -1.07
N SER A 5 27.41 33.06 -2.19
CA SER A 5 26.39 32.83 -3.23
C SER A 5 26.54 31.47 -3.90
N HIS A 6 27.78 31.04 -4.19
CA HIS A 6 28.02 29.73 -4.80
C HIS A 6 27.57 28.56 -3.90
N SER A 7 27.73 28.68 -2.58
CA SER A 7 27.28 27.64 -1.65
C SER A 7 25.75 27.57 -1.55
N GLU A 8 25.07 28.73 -1.67
CA GLU A 8 23.62 28.81 -1.69
C GLU A 8 23.05 28.34 -3.02
N ASP A 9 23.69 28.67 -4.14
CA ASP A 9 23.32 28.19 -5.47
C ASP A 9 23.47 26.67 -5.56
N MET A 10 24.53 26.09 -4.99
CA MET A 10 24.70 24.62 -4.95
C MET A 10 23.65 23.93 -4.07
N LYS A 11 23.22 24.56 -2.98
CA LYS A 11 22.10 24.09 -2.16
C LYS A 11 20.77 24.23 -2.90
N ALA A 12 20.56 25.32 -3.63
CA ALA A 12 19.37 25.56 -4.42
C ALA A 12 19.27 24.56 -5.60
N ILE A 13 20.36 24.31 -6.31
CA ILE A 13 20.43 23.31 -7.38
C ILE A 13 20.16 21.92 -6.82
N ARG A 14 20.78 21.53 -5.70
CA ARG A 14 20.47 20.24 -5.05
C ARG A 14 19.01 20.14 -4.64
N LYS A 15 18.43 21.21 -4.09
CA LYS A 15 17.02 21.26 -3.70
C LYS A 15 16.10 21.11 -4.91
N ILE A 16 16.38 21.80 -6.02
CA ILE A 16 15.63 21.67 -7.29
C ILE A 16 15.81 20.26 -7.88
N MET A 17 16.98 19.64 -7.72
CA MET A 17 17.25 18.27 -8.19
C MET A 17 16.54 17.22 -7.32
N GLU A 18 16.44 17.43 -6.01
CA GLU A 18 15.62 16.63 -5.08
C GLU A 18 14.12 16.82 -5.32
N GLU A 19 13.67 18.02 -5.69
CA GLU A 19 12.25 18.32 -5.99
C GLU A 19 11.82 17.83 -7.39
N SER A 20 12.73 17.82 -8.37
CA SER A 20 12.45 17.36 -9.75
C SER A 20 12.64 15.86 -9.96
N SER A 21 13.37 15.18 -9.06
CA SER A 21 13.40 13.72 -9.01
C SER A 21 12.12 13.17 -8.36
N ARG A 22 10.97 13.38 -9.01
CA ARG A 22 9.77 12.54 -8.84
C ARG A 22 10.08 11.12 -9.35
N PHE A 23 10.99 10.43 -8.67
CA PHE A 23 11.31 9.04 -8.93
C PHE A 23 10.54 8.20 -7.95
N LEU A 24 9.38 7.70 -8.40
CA LEU A 24 8.94 6.42 -7.88
C LEU A 24 9.93 5.37 -8.41
N SER A 25 10.99 5.09 -7.63
CA SER A 25 11.92 4.00 -7.91
C SER A 25 11.28 2.62 -7.72
N LEU A 26 9.96 2.56 -7.45
CA LEU A 26 9.22 1.31 -7.39
C LEU A 26 9.26 0.63 -8.76
N ASN A 27 9.54 -0.65 -8.73
CA ASN A 27 9.51 -1.47 -9.92
C ASN A 27 8.05 -1.77 -10.24
N GLY A 28 7.55 -1.37 -11.42
CA GLY A 28 6.16 -1.66 -11.83
C GLY A 28 5.83 -3.17 -11.81
N LEU A 29 6.86 -4.01 -11.98
CA LEU A 29 6.74 -5.47 -11.83
C LEU A 29 6.28 -5.90 -10.43
N SER A 30 6.57 -5.12 -9.38
CA SER A 30 6.13 -5.42 -8.01
C SER A 30 4.59 -5.50 -7.92
N GLY A 31 3.88 -4.64 -8.65
CA GLY A 31 2.41 -4.67 -8.71
C GLY A 31 1.86 -5.91 -9.38
N ILE A 32 2.52 -6.38 -10.45
CA ILE A 32 2.13 -7.61 -11.17
C ILE A 32 2.27 -8.83 -10.24
N PHE A 33 3.38 -8.94 -9.52
CA PHE A 33 3.56 -10.04 -8.55
C PHE A 33 2.61 -9.96 -7.37
N ALA A 34 2.32 -8.76 -6.85
CA ALA A 34 1.33 -8.58 -5.79
C ALA A 34 -0.07 -9.06 -6.24
N GLY A 35 -0.47 -8.70 -7.47
CA GLY A 35 -1.72 -9.19 -8.07
C GLY A 35 -1.73 -10.71 -8.27
N PHE A 36 -0.63 -11.29 -8.75
CA PHE A 36 -0.50 -12.74 -8.91
C PHE A 36 -0.68 -13.48 -7.58
N PHE A 37 0.00 -13.05 -6.52
CA PHE A 37 -0.15 -13.65 -5.19
C PHE A 37 -1.57 -13.47 -4.63
N ALA A 38 -2.20 -12.32 -4.85
CA ALA A 38 -3.58 -12.09 -4.44
C ALA A 38 -4.58 -13.03 -5.14
N ILE A 39 -4.42 -13.27 -6.44
CA ILE A 39 -5.26 -14.20 -7.19
C ILE A 39 -5.07 -15.63 -6.67
N CYS A 40 -3.82 -16.07 -6.48
CA CYS A 40 -3.54 -17.40 -5.94
C CYS A 40 -4.14 -17.60 -4.53
N GLY A 41 -3.95 -16.62 -3.63
CA GLY A 41 -4.53 -16.64 -2.30
C GLY A 41 -6.06 -16.67 -2.33
N SER A 42 -6.69 -15.83 -3.15
CA SER A 42 -8.14 -15.82 -3.31
C SER A 42 -8.70 -17.18 -3.76
N ILE A 43 -8.02 -17.86 -4.68
CA ILE A 43 -8.41 -19.20 -5.14
C ILE A 43 -8.26 -20.23 -4.00
N MET A 44 -7.14 -20.19 -3.28
CA MET A 44 -6.90 -21.08 -2.14
C MET A 44 -7.92 -20.87 -1.02
N ALA A 45 -8.23 -19.62 -0.68
CA ALA A 45 -9.26 -19.26 0.28
C ALA A 45 -10.65 -19.77 -0.16
N ALA A 46 -11.02 -19.59 -1.43
CA ALA A 46 -12.30 -20.06 -1.95
C ALA A 46 -12.44 -21.60 -1.85
N ILE A 47 -11.38 -22.35 -2.16
CA ILE A 47 -11.36 -23.81 -2.01
C ILE A 47 -11.44 -24.21 -0.54
N ALA A 48 -10.73 -23.51 0.36
CA ALA A 48 -10.77 -23.77 1.79
C ALA A 48 -12.17 -23.56 2.37
N ILE A 49 -12.86 -22.48 1.97
CA ILE A 49 -14.23 -22.18 2.37
C ILE A 49 -15.19 -23.27 1.89
N GLN A 50 -15.12 -23.67 0.62
CA GLN A 50 -15.98 -24.75 0.10
C GLN A 50 -15.74 -26.09 0.81
N LYS A 51 -14.49 -26.46 1.05
CA LYS A 51 -14.17 -27.69 1.81
C LYS A 51 -14.69 -27.64 3.24
N SER A 52 -14.65 -26.48 3.89
CA SER A 52 -15.17 -26.33 5.24
C SER A 52 -16.69 -26.53 5.33
N GLN A 53 -17.44 -26.16 4.29
CA GLN A 53 -18.88 -26.39 4.22
C GLN A 53 -19.21 -27.89 4.07
N THR A 54 -18.38 -28.63 3.34
CA THR A 54 -18.62 -30.05 3.06
C THR A 54 -18.05 -31.00 4.12
N ALA A 55 -16.97 -30.62 4.82
CA ALA A 55 -16.20 -31.54 5.68
C ALA A 55 -16.06 -31.07 7.15
N GLU A 56 -16.90 -30.12 7.61
CA GLU A 56 -16.86 -29.53 8.98
C GLU A 56 -15.44 -29.26 9.49
N ILE A 57 -14.65 -28.49 8.73
CA ILE A 57 -13.30 -28.12 9.14
C ILE A 57 -13.40 -27.08 10.26
N LYS A 58 -13.23 -27.52 11.52
CA LYS A 58 -13.23 -26.65 12.73
C LYS A 58 -12.17 -25.54 12.74
N SER A 59 -11.19 -25.58 11.83
CA SER A 59 -10.03 -24.66 11.79
C SER A 59 -10.00 -23.69 10.60
N LEU A 60 -11.13 -23.47 9.90
CA LEU A 60 -11.19 -22.59 8.72
C LEU A 60 -10.59 -21.20 8.97
N GLY A 61 -10.89 -20.56 10.11
CA GLY A 61 -10.36 -19.24 10.44
C GLY A 61 -8.83 -19.20 10.53
N LEU A 62 -8.21 -20.25 11.09
CA LEU A 62 -6.75 -20.34 11.18
C LEU A 62 -6.12 -20.56 9.80
N ILE A 63 -6.75 -21.36 8.94
CA ILE A 63 -6.30 -21.58 7.55
C ILE A 63 -6.34 -20.27 6.76
N LEU A 64 -7.44 -19.52 6.83
CA LEU A 64 -7.58 -18.24 6.14
C LEU A 64 -6.59 -17.18 6.66
N LEU A 65 -6.34 -17.17 7.98
CA LEU A 65 -5.35 -16.26 8.58
C LEU A 65 -3.93 -16.59 8.11
N LEU A 66 -3.56 -17.87 8.07
CA LEU A 66 -2.26 -18.30 7.54
C LEU A 66 -2.11 -17.96 6.06
N ASP A 67 -3.15 -18.20 5.24
CA ASP A 67 -3.15 -17.83 3.83
C ASP A 67 -2.95 -16.31 3.66
N ALA A 68 -3.70 -15.49 4.39
CA ALA A 68 -3.56 -14.04 4.37
C ALA A 68 -2.13 -13.58 4.75
N LEU A 69 -1.53 -14.18 5.80
CA LEU A 69 -0.16 -13.86 6.22
C LEU A 69 0.88 -14.28 5.17
N ILE A 70 0.71 -15.45 4.54
CA ILE A 70 1.62 -15.94 3.49
C ILE A 70 1.53 -15.02 2.27
N VAL A 71 0.32 -14.69 1.80
CA VAL A 71 0.11 -13.82 0.65
C VAL A 71 0.67 -12.42 0.92
N LEU A 72 0.39 -11.85 2.10
CA LEU A 72 0.88 -10.52 2.48
C LEU A 72 2.42 -10.49 2.56
N SER A 73 3.03 -11.46 3.23
CA SER A 73 4.49 -11.52 3.37
C SER A 73 5.18 -11.77 2.03
N ALA A 74 4.63 -12.62 1.17
CA ALA A 74 5.15 -12.85 -0.18
C ALA A 74 5.05 -11.60 -1.07
N ALA A 75 3.89 -10.92 -1.06
CA ALA A 75 3.66 -9.71 -1.84
C ALA A 75 4.54 -8.53 -1.38
N LEU A 76 4.70 -8.32 -0.07
CA LEU A 76 5.59 -7.30 0.45
C LEU A 76 7.05 -7.66 0.22
N GLY A 77 7.43 -8.92 0.48
CA GLY A 77 8.79 -9.42 0.29
C GLY A 77 9.27 -9.24 -1.15
N ILE A 78 8.47 -9.66 -2.14
CA ILE A 78 8.81 -9.49 -3.56
C ILE A 78 8.86 -8.01 -3.94
N SER A 79 7.94 -7.20 -3.43
CA SER A 79 7.84 -5.78 -3.76
C SER A 79 9.05 -5.01 -3.28
N VAL A 80 9.49 -5.28 -2.04
CA VAL A 80 10.71 -4.71 -1.47
C VAL A 80 11.92 -5.23 -2.23
N TYR A 81 12.05 -6.54 -2.44
CA TYR A 81 13.19 -7.13 -3.14
C TYR A 81 13.40 -6.55 -4.55
N LEU A 82 12.34 -6.48 -5.36
CA LEU A 82 12.41 -5.91 -6.72
C LEU A 82 12.76 -4.42 -6.70
N SER A 83 12.29 -3.68 -5.70
CA SER A 83 12.59 -2.25 -5.54
C SER A 83 14.03 -2.02 -5.10
N LEU A 84 14.54 -2.84 -4.16
CA LEU A 84 15.95 -2.84 -3.74
C LEU A 84 16.88 -3.16 -4.93
N ARG A 85 16.55 -4.20 -5.70
CA ARG A 85 17.33 -4.61 -6.88
C ARG A 85 17.34 -3.54 -7.96
N LYS A 86 16.22 -2.85 -8.21
CA LYS A 86 16.16 -1.77 -9.19
C LYS A 86 17.00 -0.58 -8.74
N ALA A 87 16.90 -0.17 -7.49
CA ALA A 87 17.65 0.96 -6.96
C ALA A 87 19.17 0.70 -6.90
N SER A 88 19.59 -0.51 -6.52
CA SER A 88 21.01 -0.91 -6.56
C SER A 88 21.58 -0.90 -7.98
N ARG A 89 20.79 -1.24 -9.02
CA ARG A 89 21.23 -1.12 -10.42
C ARG A 89 21.32 0.32 -10.92
N MET A 90 20.70 1.27 -10.22
CA MET A 90 20.67 2.68 -10.59
C MET A 90 21.52 3.57 -9.67
N ASP A 91 22.28 2.97 -8.73
CA ASP A 91 23.01 3.68 -7.66
C ASP A 91 22.16 4.72 -6.89
N LEU A 92 20.86 4.44 -6.76
CA LEU A 92 19.92 5.31 -6.05
C LEU A 92 19.74 4.87 -4.59
N LYS A 93 19.78 5.84 -3.68
CA LYS A 93 19.44 5.62 -2.26
C LYS A 93 17.92 5.59 -2.09
N ILE A 94 17.38 4.46 -1.65
CA ILE A 94 15.92 4.25 -1.49
C ILE A 94 15.39 4.97 -0.24
N TRP A 95 16.21 5.00 0.81
CA TRP A 95 15.85 5.62 2.08
C TRP A 95 16.23 7.11 2.07
N THR A 96 15.28 7.94 1.64
CA THR A 96 15.38 9.40 1.63
C THR A 96 14.35 10.02 2.58
N SER A 97 14.48 11.32 2.85
CA SER A 97 13.46 12.09 3.59
C SER A 97 12.10 12.02 2.90
N THR A 98 12.08 12.07 1.57
CA THR A 98 10.87 11.94 0.74
C THR A 98 10.24 10.56 0.88
N THR A 99 11.00 9.47 0.74
CA THR A 99 10.49 8.10 0.91
C THR A 99 9.91 7.89 2.31
N ARG A 100 10.60 8.39 3.35
CA ARG A 100 10.11 8.29 4.74
C ARG A 100 8.78 9.04 4.91
N ARG A 101 8.65 10.25 4.36
CA ARG A 101 7.43 11.05 4.45
C ARG A 101 6.27 10.40 3.67
N MET A 102 6.55 9.84 2.49
CA MET A 102 5.57 9.08 1.70
C MET A 102 5.07 7.86 2.47
N LEU A 103 5.98 7.04 3.01
CA LEU A 103 5.61 5.86 3.80
C LEU A 103 4.81 6.24 5.04
N MET A 104 5.13 7.34 5.70
CA MET A 104 4.37 7.79 6.87
C MET A 104 2.95 8.21 6.49
N ASN A 105 2.78 8.93 5.38
CA ASN A 105 1.45 9.27 4.86
C ASN A 105 0.63 8.06 4.40
N LEU A 106 1.29 6.96 3.98
CA LEU A 106 0.63 5.72 3.61
C LEU A 106 0.27 4.87 4.84
N LEU A 107 1.19 4.75 5.79
CA LEU A 107 1.05 3.88 6.96
C LEU A 107 0.06 4.43 7.98
N ILE A 108 -0.01 5.75 8.19
CA ILE A 108 -0.91 6.33 9.20
C ILE A 108 -2.38 5.94 8.92
N PRO A 109 -2.94 6.15 7.70
CA PRO A 109 -4.31 5.71 7.41
C PRO A 109 -4.47 4.19 7.45
N LEU A 110 -3.47 3.43 6.97
CA LEU A 110 -3.54 1.97 6.93
C LEU A 110 -3.58 1.33 8.33
N PHE A 111 -2.75 1.81 9.26
CA PHE A 111 -2.78 1.36 10.66
C PHE A 111 -4.07 1.76 11.35
N THR A 112 -4.56 2.98 11.10
CA THR A 112 -5.84 3.44 11.63
C THR A 112 -6.98 2.54 11.14
N ALA A 113 -6.98 2.19 9.85
CA ALA A 113 -7.95 1.26 9.27
C ALA A 113 -7.86 -0.13 9.90
N ALA A 114 -6.66 -0.68 10.08
CA ALA A 114 -6.49 -2.00 10.66
C ALA A 114 -7.12 -2.12 12.06
N ILE A 115 -6.94 -1.09 12.90
CA ILE A 115 -7.56 -1.03 14.24
C ILE A 115 -9.08 -0.94 14.12
N LEU A 116 -9.59 -0.08 13.23
CA LEU A 116 -11.03 0.17 13.06
C LEU A 116 -11.77 -1.04 12.45
N ILE A 117 -11.18 -1.69 11.45
CA ILE A 117 -11.68 -2.93 10.86
C ILE A 117 -11.69 -4.06 11.88
N LEU A 118 -10.65 -4.15 12.72
CA LEU A 118 -10.63 -5.13 13.80
C LEU A 118 -11.77 -4.87 14.80
N ALA A 119 -12.06 -3.61 15.14
CA ALA A 119 -13.21 -3.27 15.98
C ALA A 119 -14.54 -3.72 15.34
N PHE A 120 -14.76 -3.43 14.05
CA PHE A 120 -15.97 -3.90 13.35
C PHE A 120 -16.08 -5.42 13.27
N TYR A 121 -14.96 -6.11 13.08
CA TYR A 121 -14.92 -7.56 13.09
C TYR A 121 -15.32 -8.14 14.46
N LEU A 122 -14.83 -7.54 15.55
CA LEU A 122 -15.16 -7.96 16.91
C LEU A 122 -16.62 -7.67 17.29
N ASP A 123 -17.17 -6.55 16.81
CA ASP A 123 -18.57 -6.18 17.01
C ASP A 123 -19.55 -6.94 16.09
N GLY A 124 -19.02 -7.74 15.14
CA GLY A 124 -19.82 -8.51 14.18
C GLY A 124 -20.42 -7.70 13.02
N ASN A 125 -20.02 -6.44 12.87
CA ASN A 125 -20.53 -5.53 11.83
C ASN A 125 -19.69 -5.64 10.55
N TYR A 126 -19.84 -6.75 9.83
CA TYR A 126 -19.02 -7.05 8.64
C TYR A 126 -19.28 -6.11 7.45
N ASP A 127 -20.48 -5.55 7.36
CA ASP A 127 -20.92 -4.67 6.27
C ASP A 127 -20.06 -3.41 6.13
N TYR A 128 -19.47 -2.93 7.24
CA TYR A 128 -18.64 -1.72 7.26
C TYR A 128 -17.16 -1.99 6.95
N ILE A 129 -16.73 -3.26 6.86
CA ILE A 129 -15.32 -3.60 6.65
C ILE A 129 -14.85 -3.16 5.26
N ILE A 130 -15.57 -3.56 4.21
CA ILE A 130 -15.24 -3.25 2.82
C ILE A 130 -15.22 -1.74 2.55
N PRO A 131 -16.28 -0.96 2.87
CA PRO A 131 -16.27 0.48 2.63
C PRO A 131 -15.17 1.19 3.44
N SER A 132 -14.86 0.72 4.66
CA SER A 132 -13.74 1.24 5.44
C SER A 132 -12.39 0.96 4.78
N MET A 133 -12.16 -0.26 4.29
CA MET A 133 -10.94 -0.60 3.56
C MET A 133 -10.74 0.33 2.36
N LEU A 134 -11.79 0.57 1.56
CA LEU A 134 -11.74 1.49 0.41
C LEU A 134 -11.40 2.93 0.82
N VAL A 135 -12.11 3.50 1.80
CA VAL A 135 -11.88 4.89 2.21
C VAL A 135 -10.49 5.09 2.78
N PHE A 136 -10.05 4.23 3.70
CA PHE A 136 -8.75 4.40 4.33
C PHE A 136 -7.58 4.08 3.40
N TYR A 137 -7.74 3.11 2.49
CA TYR A 137 -6.75 2.86 1.45
C TYR A 137 -6.66 4.04 0.47
N GLY A 138 -7.81 4.60 0.06
CA GLY A 138 -7.84 5.81 -0.76
C GLY A 138 -7.20 7.02 -0.08
N LEU A 139 -7.41 7.21 1.23
CA LEU A 139 -6.71 8.24 2.02
C LEU A 139 -5.19 8.01 2.05
N ALA A 140 -4.75 6.76 2.20
CA ALA A 140 -3.34 6.39 2.12
C ALA A 140 -2.75 6.72 0.74
N LEU A 141 -3.46 6.40 -0.34
CA LEU A 141 -3.04 6.71 -1.71
C LEU A 141 -3.03 8.20 -2.01
N VAL A 142 -4.02 8.98 -1.56
CA VAL A 142 -4.01 10.45 -1.72
C VAL A 142 -2.84 11.08 -0.93
N GLY A 143 -2.55 10.55 0.26
CA GLY A 143 -1.44 11.01 1.10
C GLY A 143 -0.07 10.68 0.51
N ALA A 144 0.10 9.47 -0.01
CA ALA A 144 1.32 9.01 -0.65
C ALA A 144 1.50 9.61 -2.06
N GLY A 145 0.40 9.76 -2.79
CA GLY A 145 0.30 10.21 -4.19
C GLY A 145 0.99 11.55 -4.46
N LYS A 146 1.02 12.43 -3.45
CA LYS A 146 1.74 13.72 -3.48
C LYS A 146 3.24 13.59 -3.72
N PHE A 147 3.82 12.44 -3.38
CA PHE A 147 5.23 12.11 -3.56
C PHE A 147 5.46 11.14 -4.73
N THR A 148 4.41 10.73 -5.44
CA THR A 148 4.45 9.77 -6.56
C THR A 148 3.89 10.38 -7.85
N PHE A 149 3.52 9.52 -8.80
CA PHE A 149 2.72 9.85 -9.98
C PHE A 149 1.34 10.39 -9.57
N GLY A 150 0.87 11.44 -10.25
CA GLY A 150 -0.39 12.12 -9.91
C GLY A 150 -1.61 11.22 -10.11
N GLU A 151 -1.51 10.24 -11.00
CA GLU A 151 -2.50 9.21 -11.30
C GLU A 151 -2.87 8.39 -10.05
N ILE A 152 -1.91 8.13 -9.16
CA ILE A 152 -2.16 7.42 -7.89
C ILE A 152 -3.05 8.24 -6.96
N GLN A 153 -2.89 9.58 -6.98
CA GLN A 153 -3.74 10.47 -6.20
C GLN A 153 -5.18 10.50 -6.74
N TYR A 154 -5.38 10.47 -8.06
CA TYR A 154 -6.71 10.37 -8.66
C TYR A 154 -7.37 9.04 -8.34
N LEU A 155 -6.62 7.92 -8.42
CA LEU A 155 -7.12 6.61 -8.01
C LEU A 155 -7.60 6.61 -6.56
N GLY A 156 -6.80 7.15 -5.64
CA GLY A 156 -7.19 7.27 -4.24
C GLY A 156 -8.45 8.12 -4.02
N MET A 157 -8.65 9.17 -4.81
CA MET A 157 -9.90 9.95 -4.76
C MET A 157 -11.12 9.12 -5.21
N PHE A 158 -10.98 8.32 -6.27
CA PHE A 158 -12.05 7.41 -6.69
C PHE A 158 -12.36 6.34 -5.64
N GLU A 159 -11.35 5.80 -4.96
CA GLU A 159 -11.54 4.84 -3.86
C GLU A 159 -12.27 5.46 -2.67
N ILE A 160 -11.93 6.69 -2.29
CA ILE A 160 -12.64 7.42 -1.24
C ILE A 160 -14.11 7.62 -1.61
N LEU A 161 -14.37 8.13 -2.82
CA LEU A 161 -15.75 8.36 -3.28
C LEU A 161 -16.53 7.04 -3.30
N THR A 162 -15.96 5.98 -3.88
CA THR A 162 -16.60 4.67 -3.98
C THR A 162 -16.85 4.07 -2.60
N GLY A 163 -15.90 4.17 -1.67
CA GLY A 163 -16.06 3.70 -0.30
C GLY A 163 -17.15 4.47 0.47
N ILE A 164 -17.25 5.79 0.27
CA ILE A 164 -18.35 6.60 0.83
C ILE A 164 -19.69 6.14 0.27
N PHE A 165 -19.80 5.89 -1.04
CA PHE A 165 -21.01 5.35 -1.63
C PHE A 165 -21.36 3.97 -1.06
N ALA A 166 -20.37 3.09 -0.88
CA ALA A 166 -20.56 1.75 -0.30
C ALA A 166 -21.00 1.79 1.17
N PHE A 167 -20.74 2.87 1.93
CA PHE A 167 -21.33 3.02 3.27
C PHE A 167 -22.85 3.22 3.26
N PHE A 168 -23.38 3.87 2.23
CA PHE A 168 -24.83 4.08 2.08
C PHE A 168 -25.52 2.89 1.39
N PHE A 169 -24.76 2.11 0.62
CA PHE A 169 -25.22 0.92 -0.08
C PHE A 169 -24.26 -0.26 0.20
N PRO A 170 -24.25 -0.78 1.44
CA PRO A 170 -23.37 -1.88 1.85
C PRO A 170 -23.66 -3.20 1.12
#